data_AF-A0A6N6TBT9-F1
#
_entry.id   AF-A0A6N6TBT9-F1
#
_cell.length_a   1.000
_cell.length_b   1.000
_cell.length_c   1.000
_cell.angle_alpha   90.00
_cell.angle_beta   90.00
_cell.angle_gamma   90.00
#
_symmetry.space_group_name_H-M   'P 1'
#
loop_
_entity.id
_entity.type
_entity.pdbx_description
1 polymer ?
#
loop_
_entity_poly.entity_id
_entity_poly.type
_entity_poly.pdbx_seq_one_letter_code
_entity_poly.pdbx_strand_id
1 'polypeptide(L)'
;MKITLFDFQKDALHALREKLSAARRFASSDNPQAITFSAPTGSGKTIVMTALFETILAAPDEQLEWPLDWAPQPDAVILWVSDLPELNEQTRLKIESQSDRIHRVNQLIPIDAAFDAERLAGGRVYFINTQKLGNDKRLTKVGDERQYSIWTTLSNTARAIPDRFLVVIDEAHRGMASGKGAREAQTLMQRFLLGFAEVGLIKMPLVIGVSATPKRFMDLLEHAPHTIHRVAMRPAARFGPCFPIC
;
A
#
# COMPACT_ATOMS: atom_id res chain seq x y z
N MET A 1 -7.30 -18.82 -1.40
CA MET A 1 -5.88 -18.37 -1.28
C MET A 1 -5.04 -19.62 -1.42
N LYS A 2 -4.02 -19.66 -2.30
CA LYS A 2 -3.22 -20.88 -2.53
C LYS A 2 -2.39 -21.29 -1.31
N ILE A 3 -2.25 -20.37 -0.36
CA ILE A 3 -1.48 -20.54 0.87
C ILE A 3 -2.37 -20.32 2.07
N THR A 4 -2.37 -21.29 2.98
CA THR A 4 -2.97 -21.17 4.30
C THR A 4 -2.15 -20.20 5.15
N LEU A 5 -2.79 -19.14 5.65
CA LEU A 5 -2.16 -18.21 6.60
C LEU A 5 -1.91 -18.91 7.94
N PHE A 6 -0.77 -18.62 8.57
CA PHE A 6 -0.56 -18.97 9.98
C PHE A 6 -1.51 -18.18 10.88
N ASP A 7 -1.79 -18.67 12.09
CA ASP A 7 -2.75 -18.02 13.00
C ASP A 7 -2.37 -16.57 13.31
N PHE A 8 -1.09 -16.30 13.61
CA PHE A 8 -0.62 -14.92 13.83
C PHE A 8 -0.76 -14.01 12.59
N GLN A 9 -0.81 -14.57 11.38
CA GLN A 9 -1.06 -13.84 10.14
C GLN A 9 -2.57 -13.60 9.94
N LYS A 10 -3.42 -14.56 10.33
CA LYS A 10 -4.88 -14.38 10.37
C LYS A 10 -5.25 -13.28 11.36
N ASP A 11 -4.71 -13.32 12.58
CA ASP A 11 -4.94 -12.29 13.61
C ASP A 11 -4.54 -10.90 13.10
N ALA A 12 -3.38 -10.80 12.44
CA ALA A 12 -2.93 -9.57 11.82
C ALA A 12 -3.87 -9.09 10.70
N LEU A 13 -4.39 -10.00 9.87
CA LEU A 13 -5.37 -9.69 8.84
C LEU A 13 -6.71 -9.23 9.44
N HIS A 14 -7.19 -9.86 10.51
CA HIS A 14 -8.37 -9.41 11.25
C HIS A 14 -8.19 -8.00 11.78
N ALA A 15 -7.07 -7.74 12.48
CA ALA A 15 -6.77 -6.41 12.99
C ALA A 15 -6.65 -5.35 11.88
N LEU A 16 -6.04 -5.68 10.74
CA LEU A 16 -5.99 -4.79 9.56
C LEU A 16 -7.39 -4.48 9.03
N ARG A 17 -8.26 -5.50 8.90
CA ARG A 17 -9.65 -5.31 8.45
C ARG A 17 -10.42 -4.39 9.38
N GLU A 18 -10.35 -4.61 10.69
CA GLU A 18 -11.03 -3.75 11.67
C GLU A 18 -10.57 -2.30 11.59
N LYS A 19 -9.26 -2.05 11.57
CA LYS A 19 -8.71 -0.69 11.46
C LYS A 19 -9.02 -0.04 10.12
N LEU A 20 -9.02 -0.82 9.03
CA LEU A 20 -9.37 -0.32 7.71
C LEU A 20 -10.85 0.06 7.62
N SER A 21 -11.75 -0.78 8.15
CA SER A 21 -13.18 -0.47 8.23
C SER A 21 -13.45 0.81 9.02
N ALA A 22 -12.77 0.99 10.16
CA ALA A 22 -12.88 2.21 10.97
C ALA A 22 -12.33 3.45 10.22
N ALA A 23 -11.14 3.34 9.62
CA ALA A 23 -10.50 4.44 8.90
C ALA A 23 -11.34 4.92 7.70
N ARG A 24 -11.84 3.98 6.88
CA ARG A 24 -12.59 4.30 5.65
C ARG A 24 -13.81 5.18 5.87
N ARG A 25 -14.50 5.04 7.01
CA ARG A 25 -15.68 5.84 7.38
C ARG A 25 -15.40 7.35 7.43
N PHE A 26 -14.14 7.71 7.66
CA PHE A 26 -13.71 9.09 7.86
C PHE A 26 -12.71 9.58 6.81
N ALA A 27 -12.30 8.70 5.88
CA ALA A 27 -11.24 9.00 4.94
C ALA A 27 -11.66 10.11 3.96
N SER A 28 -10.92 11.21 4.00
CA SER A 28 -10.97 12.30 3.02
C SER A 28 -9.61 13.01 2.99
N SER A 29 -9.39 13.94 2.05
CA SER A 29 -8.18 14.75 2.06
C SER A 29 -8.08 15.70 3.27
N ASP A 30 -9.22 16.06 3.85
CA ASP A 30 -9.31 16.96 5.01
C ASP A 30 -9.29 16.18 6.34
N ASN A 31 -9.62 14.89 6.30
CA ASN A 31 -9.54 13.97 7.43
C ASN A 31 -8.80 12.68 7.05
N PRO A 32 -7.50 12.78 6.70
CA PRO A 32 -6.78 11.65 6.17
C PRO A 32 -6.46 10.62 7.26
N GLN A 33 -6.33 9.35 6.86
CA GLN A 33 -6.20 8.21 7.75
C GLN A 33 -4.96 7.39 7.39
N ALA A 34 -4.19 7.00 8.40
CA ALA A 34 -2.99 6.18 8.22
C ALA A 34 -3.06 4.93 9.08
N ILE A 35 -2.76 3.76 8.49
CA ILE A 35 -2.59 2.51 9.23
C ILE A 35 -1.10 2.14 9.17
N THR A 36 -0.49 1.96 10.34
CA THR A 36 0.88 1.45 10.44
C THR A 36 0.82 -0.06 10.59
N PHE A 37 1.28 -0.80 9.58
CA PHE A 37 1.40 -2.26 9.65
C PHE A 37 2.87 -2.65 9.86
N SER A 38 3.16 -3.19 11.04
CA SER A 38 4.53 -3.56 11.41
C SER A 38 4.68 -5.05 11.64
N ALA A 39 5.77 -5.61 11.13
CA ALA A 39 6.16 -6.99 11.44
C ALA A 39 7.63 -7.26 11.13
N PRO A 40 8.30 -8.18 11.84
CA PRO A 40 9.67 -8.56 11.53
C PRO A 40 9.87 -8.99 10.07
N THR A 41 11.09 -8.85 9.56
CA THR A 41 11.46 -9.37 8.23
C THR A 41 11.31 -10.89 8.21
N GLY A 42 10.81 -11.44 7.11
CA GLY A 42 10.54 -12.88 6.98
C GLY A 42 9.21 -13.35 7.58
N SER A 43 8.46 -12.52 8.32
CA SER A 43 7.18 -12.91 8.92
C SER A 43 6.00 -12.97 7.93
N GLY A 44 6.21 -12.62 6.66
CA GLY A 44 5.19 -12.71 5.61
C GLY A 44 4.25 -11.49 5.50
N LYS A 45 4.72 -10.27 5.77
CA LYS A 45 3.93 -9.02 5.64
C LYS A 45 3.21 -8.93 4.29
N THR A 46 3.93 -9.18 3.20
CA THR A 46 3.38 -9.18 1.84
C THR A 46 2.26 -10.19 1.67
N ILE A 47 2.34 -11.36 2.31
CA ILE A 47 1.30 -12.40 2.25
C ILE A 47 0.01 -11.88 2.91
N VAL A 48 0.14 -11.27 4.09
CA VAL A 48 -1.00 -10.64 4.79
C VAL A 48 -1.60 -9.49 3.98
N MET A 49 -0.77 -8.65 3.37
CA MET A 49 -1.26 -7.57 2.49
C MET A 49 -1.95 -8.11 1.23
N THR A 50 -1.45 -9.20 0.66
CA THR A 50 -2.06 -9.88 -0.49
C THR A 50 -3.44 -10.40 -0.11
N ALA A 51 -3.55 -11.09 1.03
CA ALA A 51 -4.82 -11.53 1.57
C ALA A 51 -5.76 -10.34 1.79
N LEU A 52 -5.27 -9.23 2.34
CA LEU A 52 -6.04 -8.01 2.51
C LEU A 52 -6.57 -7.47 1.16
N PHE A 53 -5.77 -7.48 0.09
CA PHE A 53 -6.23 -7.01 -1.22
C PHE A 53 -7.31 -7.92 -1.81
N GLU A 54 -7.16 -9.24 -1.68
CA GLU A 54 -8.21 -10.19 -2.03
C GLU A 54 -9.50 -9.90 -1.28
N THR A 55 -9.39 -9.70 0.04
CA THR A 55 -10.52 -9.41 0.91
C THR A 55 -11.27 -8.12 0.54
N ILE A 56 -10.55 -7.15 -0.02
CA ILE A 56 -11.13 -5.88 -0.48
C ILE A 56 -11.79 -6.07 -1.85
N LEU A 57 -11.11 -6.71 -2.80
CA LEU A 57 -11.55 -6.73 -4.21
C LEU A 57 -12.55 -7.84 -4.54
N ALA A 58 -12.58 -8.91 -3.75
CA ALA A 58 -13.41 -10.08 -4.02
C ALA A 58 -14.13 -10.59 -2.78
N ALA A 59 -15.30 -11.19 -3.01
CA ALA A 59 -16.05 -11.91 -2.01
C ALA A 59 -15.24 -13.13 -1.49
N PRO A 60 -15.45 -13.52 -0.23
CA PRO A 60 -14.53 -14.35 0.53
C PRO A 60 -14.38 -15.80 0.06
N ASP A 61 -13.24 -16.40 0.42
CA ASP A 61 -13.04 -17.85 0.47
C ASP A 61 -13.44 -18.37 1.85
N GLU A 62 -14.08 -19.54 1.93
CA GLU A 62 -14.67 -20.09 3.17
C GLU A 62 -13.63 -20.31 4.29
N GLN A 63 -12.34 -20.37 3.94
CA GLN A 63 -11.23 -20.63 4.86
C GLN A 63 -10.82 -19.47 5.77
N LEU A 64 -11.15 -18.22 5.41
CA LEU A 64 -10.83 -17.06 6.22
C LEU A 64 -12.11 -16.72 6.99
N GLU A 65 -12.29 -17.15 8.24
CA GLU A 65 -13.46 -16.74 9.02
C GLU A 65 -13.56 -15.19 9.05
N TRP A 66 -14.72 -14.63 8.71
CA TRP A 66 -14.91 -13.18 8.59
C TRP A 66 -15.72 -12.60 9.75
N PRO A 67 -15.43 -11.36 10.16
CA PRO A 67 -16.43 -10.55 10.84
C PRO A 67 -17.70 -10.46 9.98
N LEU A 68 -18.87 -10.64 10.59
CA LEU A 68 -20.18 -10.64 9.91
C LEU A 68 -20.48 -9.33 9.14
N ASP A 69 -19.78 -8.24 9.46
CA ASP A 69 -20.01 -6.91 8.92
C ASP A 69 -19.03 -6.51 7.79
N TRP A 70 -18.12 -7.39 7.37
CA TRP A 70 -17.22 -7.07 6.26
C TRP A 70 -17.91 -7.14 4.90
N ALA A 71 -17.87 -6.03 4.15
CA ALA A 71 -18.32 -5.96 2.76
C ALA A 71 -17.13 -5.72 1.80
N PRO A 72 -16.98 -6.52 0.73
CA PRO A 72 -15.98 -6.26 -0.30
C PRO A 72 -16.30 -4.97 -1.07
N GLN A 73 -15.25 -4.31 -1.56
CA GLN A 73 -15.29 -3.15 -2.45
C GLN A 73 -14.66 -3.53 -3.81
N PRO A 74 -15.41 -4.18 -4.71
CA PRO A 74 -14.87 -4.67 -5.98
C PRO A 74 -14.41 -3.55 -6.92
N ASP A 75 -14.80 -2.30 -6.65
CA ASP A 75 -14.37 -1.10 -7.38
C ASP A 75 -13.26 -0.32 -6.66
N ALA A 76 -12.71 -0.83 -5.55
CA ALA A 76 -11.58 -0.21 -4.86
C ALA A 76 -10.35 -0.12 -5.77
N VAL A 77 -9.54 0.91 -5.53
CA VAL A 77 -8.25 1.11 -6.18
C VAL A 77 -7.17 0.97 -5.13
N ILE A 78 -6.19 0.11 -5.38
CA ILE A 78 -5.03 -0.05 -4.50
C ILE A 78 -3.79 0.43 -5.26
N LEU A 79 -3.00 1.31 -4.67
CA LEU A 79 -1.71 1.74 -5.20
C LEU A 79 -0.59 1.25 -4.29
N TRP A 80 0.21 0.30 -4.78
CA TRP A 80 1.42 -0.17 -4.15
C TRP A 80 2.61 0.70 -4.58
N VAL A 81 3.15 1.47 -3.64
CA VAL A 81 4.33 2.33 -3.82
C VAL A 81 5.54 1.63 -3.20
N SER A 82 6.59 1.42 -3.99
CA SER A 82 7.85 0.85 -3.50
C SER A 82 9.07 1.54 -4.11
N ASP A 83 10.23 1.35 -3.47
CA ASP A 83 11.50 1.94 -3.91
C ASP A 83 12.31 1.01 -4.85
N LEU A 84 12.03 -0.30 -4.83
CA LEU A 84 12.79 -1.31 -5.58
C LEU A 84 11.97 -1.88 -6.74
N PRO A 85 12.40 -1.71 -8.01
CA PRO A 85 11.70 -2.26 -9.17
C PRO A 85 11.63 -3.80 -9.14
N GLU A 86 12.70 -4.45 -8.70
CA GLU A 86 12.76 -5.92 -8.57
C GLU A 86 11.79 -6.43 -7.49
N LEU A 87 11.56 -5.64 -6.44
CA LEU A 87 10.62 -5.98 -5.38
C LEU A 87 9.17 -5.85 -5.87
N ASN A 88 8.87 -4.96 -6.82
CA ASN A 88 7.57 -4.89 -7.46
C ASN A 88 7.30 -6.15 -8.28
N GLU A 89 8.26 -6.60 -9.10
CA GLU A 89 8.08 -7.81 -9.89
C GLU A 89 8.03 -9.06 -9.01
N GLN A 90 8.87 -9.15 -7.99
CA GLN A 90 8.83 -10.24 -7.03
C GLN A 90 7.53 -10.24 -6.19
N THR A 91 7.06 -9.08 -5.76
CA THR A 91 5.77 -8.95 -5.05
C THR A 91 4.61 -9.27 -5.97
N ARG A 92 4.65 -8.83 -7.23
CA ARG A 92 3.66 -9.17 -8.26
C ARG A 92 3.61 -10.68 -8.51
N LEU A 93 4.76 -11.31 -8.74
CA LEU A 93 4.90 -12.76 -8.93
C LEU A 93 4.49 -13.54 -7.67
N LYS A 94 4.75 -12.99 -6.47
CA LYS A 94 4.34 -13.60 -5.20
C LYS A 94 2.82 -13.47 -4.99
N ILE A 95 2.22 -12.33 -5.29
CA ILE A 95 0.76 -12.16 -5.30
C ILE A 95 0.14 -13.14 -6.32
N GLU A 96 0.70 -13.21 -7.53
CA GLU A 96 0.23 -14.06 -8.63
C GLU A 96 0.35 -15.56 -8.31
N SER A 97 1.42 -15.97 -7.63
CA SER A 97 1.64 -17.38 -7.25
C SER A 97 0.89 -17.81 -5.99
N GLN A 98 0.52 -16.88 -5.11
CA GLN A 98 -0.12 -17.16 -3.81
C GLN A 98 -1.65 -16.96 -3.82
N SER A 99 -2.19 -16.35 -4.87
CA SER A 99 -3.63 -16.12 -5.00
C SER A 99 -4.35 -17.23 -5.77
N ASP A 100 -5.55 -17.61 -5.31
CA ASP A 100 -6.52 -18.46 -6.05
C ASP A 100 -7.56 -17.63 -6.82
N ARG A 101 -7.60 -16.30 -6.61
CA ARG A 101 -8.73 -15.45 -7.06
C ARG A 101 -8.29 -14.16 -7.73
N ILE A 102 -7.10 -13.64 -7.41
CA ILE A 102 -6.36 -12.66 -8.24
C ILE A 102 -5.74 -13.44 -9.41
N HIS A 103 -6.60 -14.02 -10.23
CA HIS A 103 -6.26 -14.74 -11.47
C HIS A 103 -6.48 -13.88 -12.72
N ARG A 104 -6.76 -12.59 -12.57
CA ARG A 104 -6.87 -11.71 -13.73
C ARG A 104 -5.55 -10.98 -13.89
N VAL A 105 -4.76 -11.43 -14.86
CA VAL A 105 -3.59 -10.74 -15.43
C VAL A 105 -3.85 -9.22 -15.65
N ASN A 106 -5.11 -8.80 -15.70
CA ASN A 106 -5.58 -7.42 -15.88
C ASN A 106 -5.91 -6.65 -14.58
N GLN A 107 -5.67 -7.20 -13.39
CA GLN A 107 -5.90 -6.51 -12.11
C GLN A 107 -4.60 -5.98 -11.48
N LEU A 108 -3.45 -6.56 -11.82
CA LEU A 108 -2.14 -6.12 -11.33
C LEU A 108 -1.47 -5.25 -12.40
N ILE A 109 -1.52 -3.93 -12.25
CA ILE A 109 -1.12 -2.98 -13.30
C ILE A 109 0.18 -2.26 -12.91
N PRO A 110 1.32 -2.56 -13.55
CA PRO A 110 2.50 -1.71 -13.40
C PRO A 110 2.25 -0.35 -14.07
N ILE A 111 2.45 0.74 -13.33
CA ILE A 111 2.44 2.09 -13.90
C ILE A 111 3.79 2.32 -14.57
N ASP A 112 3.76 2.47 -15.89
CA ASP A 112 4.93 2.78 -16.71
C ASP A 112 5.01 4.28 -17.06
N ALA A 113 5.99 4.63 -17.89
CA ALA A 113 6.21 6.01 -18.30
C ALA A 113 5.22 6.51 -19.37
N ALA A 114 4.39 5.65 -19.94
CA ALA A 114 3.39 5.99 -20.95
C ALA A 114 1.99 6.20 -20.35
N PHE A 115 1.78 5.80 -19.09
CA PHE A 115 0.50 5.96 -18.40
C PHE A 115 -0.04 7.40 -18.51
N ASP A 116 -1.29 7.50 -18.95
CA ASP A 116 -2.06 8.74 -19.08
C ASP A 116 -3.54 8.42 -18.92
N ALA A 117 -4.13 8.87 -17.81
CA ALA A 117 -5.55 8.72 -17.54
C ALA A 117 -5.99 9.74 -16.49
N GLU A 118 -7.22 10.24 -16.58
CA GLU A 118 -7.77 11.16 -15.59
C GLU A 118 -7.81 10.53 -14.19
N ARG A 119 -8.11 9.22 -14.10
CA ARG A 119 -8.25 8.46 -12.85
C ARG A 119 -7.75 7.04 -13.02
N LEU A 120 -7.36 6.41 -11.91
CA LEU A 120 -7.12 4.97 -11.86
C LEU A 120 -8.46 4.22 -11.94
N ALA A 121 -8.50 3.14 -12.69
CA ALA A 121 -9.71 2.32 -12.83
C ALA A 121 -9.89 1.42 -11.61
N GLY A 122 -11.13 1.32 -11.13
CA GLY A 122 -11.52 0.47 -10.00
C GLY A 122 -11.27 -1.01 -10.24
N GLY A 123 -11.16 -1.76 -9.14
CA GLY A 123 -10.99 -3.21 -9.16
C GLY A 123 -9.57 -3.67 -9.46
N ARG A 124 -8.57 -2.81 -9.21
CA ARG A 124 -7.17 -3.02 -9.63
C ARG A 124 -6.18 -2.65 -8.53
N VAL A 125 -5.04 -3.33 -8.56
CA VAL A 125 -3.83 -3.04 -7.79
C VAL A 125 -2.77 -2.49 -8.74
N TYR A 126 -2.45 -1.22 -8.58
CA TYR A 126 -1.44 -0.52 -9.35
C TYR A 126 -0.09 -0.57 -8.64
N PHE A 127 0.99 -0.78 -9.38
CA PHE A 127 2.35 -0.79 -8.83
C PHE A 127 3.13 0.39 -9.39
N ILE A 128 3.69 1.22 -8.51
CA ILE A 128 4.53 2.34 -8.89
C ILE A 128 5.84 2.32 -8.13
N ASN A 129 6.91 2.63 -8.84
CA ASN A 129 8.22 2.82 -8.24
C ASN A 129 8.47 4.32 -8.01
N THR A 130 8.93 4.69 -6.82
CA THR A 130 9.30 6.07 -6.42
C THR A 130 10.27 6.75 -7.40
N GLN A 131 11.20 6.02 -8.01
CA GLN A 131 12.15 6.54 -9.00
C GLN A 131 11.46 7.05 -10.27
N LYS A 132 10.25 6.55 -10.59
CA LYS A 132 9.42 7.05 -11.70
C LYS A 132 8.68 8.35 -11.36
N LEU A 133 8.68 8.74 -10.08
CA LEU A 133 8.02 9.95 -9.55
C LEU A 133 8.99 11.12 -9.34
N GLY A 134 10.26 10.99 -9.75
CA GLY A 134 11.22 12.10 -9.74
C GLY A 134 10.75 13.27 -10.62
N ASN A 135 11.09 14.51 -10.22
CA ASN A 135 10.62 15.73 -10.91
C ASN A 135 11.04 15.81 -12.39
N ASP A 136 12.12 15.12 -12.77
CA ASP A 136 12.65 15.05 -14.13
C ASP A 136 11.92 14.03 -15.02
N LYS A 137 11.09 13.15 -14.43
CA LYS A 137 10.51 12.02 -15.13
C LYS A 137 9.33 12.42 -16.01
N ARG A 138 9.17 11.68 -17.11
CA ARG A 138 8.07 11.90 -18.06
C ARG A 138 6.72 11.79 -17.34
N LEU A 139 6.55 10.81 -16.46
CA LEU A 139 5.30 10.51 -15.77
C LEU A 139 4.74 11.68 -14.92
N THR A 140 5.60 12.58 -14.47
CA THR A 140 5.21 13.73 -13.63
C THR A 140 4.92 15.01 -14.43
N LYS A 141 5.04 14.97 -15.75
CA LYS A 141 4.88 16.14 -16.64
C LYS A 141 3.70 15.97 -17.59
N VAL A 142 3.02 17.08 -17.87
CA VAL A 142 2.03 17.21 -18.94
C VAL A 142 2.75 17.74 -20.19
N GLY A 143 2.36 17.29 -21.38
CA GLY A 143 3.04 17.59 -22.65
C GLY A 143 3.34 16.33 -23.47
N ASP A 144 3.75 16.48 -24.73
CA ASP A 144 3.98 15.39 -25.70
C ASP A 144 2.84 14.36 -25.69
N GLU A 145 1.63 14.85 -25.96
CA GLU A 145 0.36 14.11 -26.03
C GLU A 145 -0.21 13.64 -24.67
N ARG A 146 0.52 13.75 -23.56
CA ARG A 146 -0.02 13.43 -22.23
C ARG A 146 -0.98 14.50 -21.73
N GLN A 147 -2.19 14.09 -21.34
CA GLN A 147 -3.22 14.94 -20.76
C GLN A 147 -3.14 15.03 -19.23
N TYR A 148 -2.81 13.92 -18.54
CA TYR A 148 -2.83 13.85 -17.08
C TYR A 148 -1.50 13.37 -16.51
N SER A 149 -0.81 14.22 -15.75
CA SER A 149 0.33 13.76 -14.95
C SER A 149 -0.14 12.73 -13.92
N ILE A 150 0.76 11.84 -13.48
CA ILE A 150 0.41 10.87 -12.43
C ILE A 150 -0.09 11.54 -11.16
N TRP A 151 0.45 12.70 -10.79
CA TRP A 151 -0.01 13.46 -9.62
C TRP A 151 -1.47 13.89 -9.76
N THR A 152 -1.86 14.33 -10.95
CA THR A 152 -3.24 14.68 -11.29
C THR A 152 -4.14 13.46 -11.22
N THR A 153 -3.73 12.32 -11.83
CA THR A 153 -4.48 11.06 -11.77
C THR A 153 -4.74 10.62 -10.33
N LEU A 154 -3.71 10.67 -9.49
CA LEU A 154 -3.80 10.25 -8.09
C LEU A 154 -4.73 11.15 -7.29
N SER A 155 -4.61 12.48 -7.43
CA SER A 155 -5.50 13.44 -6.79
C SER A 155 -6.95 13.28 -7.25
N ASN A 156 -7.20 13.07 -8.54
CA ASN A 156 -8.55 12.89 -9.06
C ASN A 156 -9.17 11.58 -8.55
N THR A 157 -8.39 10.51 -8.50
CA THR A 157 -8.82 9.23 -7.91
C THR A 157 -9.15 9.41 -6.43
N ALA A 158 -8.28 10.07 -5.66
CA ALA A 158 -8.47 10.34 -4.24
C ALA A 158 -9.71 11.19 -3.94
N ARG A 159 -10.06 12.16 -4.78
CA ARG A 159 -11.30 12.95 -4.63
C ARG A 159 -12.54 12.14 -4.98
N ALA A 160 -12.46 11.29 -5.99
CA ALA A 160 -13.61 10.54 -6.48
C ALA A 160 -14.03 9.41 -5.53
N ILE A 161 -13.06 8.74 -4.91
CA ILE A 161 -13.27 7.52 -4.10
C ILE A 161 -12.39 7.49 -2.83
N PRO A 162 -12.47 8.51 -1.96
CA PRO A 162 -11.55 8.65 -0.82
C PRO A 162 -11.65 7.50 0.19
N ASP A 163 -12.80 6.83 0.27
CA ASP A 163 -13.10 5.71 1.16
C ASP A 163 -12.60 4.34 0.63
N ARG A 164 -12.16 4.27 -0.64
CA ARG A 164 -11.75 3.02 -1.31
C ARG A 164 -10.55 3.17 -2.24
N PHE A 165 -9.86 4.32 -2.20
CA PHE A 165 -8.54 4.48 -2.77
C PHE A 165 -7.46 4.30 -1.71
N LEU A 166 -6.77 3.16 -1.76
CA LEU A 166 -5.80 2.73 -0.76
C LEU A 166 -4.37 2.90 -1.27
N VAL A 167 -3.58 3.77 -0.63
CA VAL A 167 -2.15 3.90 -0.94
C VAL A 167 -1.34 3.05 0.05
N VAL A 168 -0.65 2.04 -0.44
CA VAL A 168 0.22 1.16 0.34
C VAL A 168 1.66 1.55 0.09
N ILE A 169 2.37 1.93 1.13
CA ILE A 169 3.79 2.30 1.09
C ILE A 169 4.57 1.13 1.67
N ASP A 170 5.23 0.37 0.80
CA ASP A 170 6.10 -0.72 1.22
C ASP A 170 7.49 -0.21 1.61
N GLU A 171 8.14 -0.92 2.53
CA GLU A 171 9.44 -0.53 3.07
C GLU A 171 9.47 0.93 3.58
N ALA A 172 8.39 1.36 4.24
CA ALA A 172 8.17 2.74 4.70
C ALA A 172 9.26 3.26 5.68
N HIS A 173 10.22 2.43 6.05
CA HIS A 173 11.38 2.78 6.86
C HIS A 173 12.67 3.07 6.05
N ARG A 174 12.71 2.74 4.75
CA ARG A 174 13.92 2.86 3.90
C ARG A 174 14.15 4.23 3.29
N GLY A 175 13.13 5.08 3.15
CA GLY A 175 13.32 6.47 2.71
C GLY A 175 14.28 7.28 3.59
N MET A 176 14.63 6.79 4.77
CA MET A 176 15.55 7.46 5.69
C MET A 176 17.00 6.91 5.65
N ALA A 177 17.38 6.08 4.67
CA ALA A 177 18.77 5.62 4.55
C ALA A 177 19.72 6.79 4.15
N SER A 178 20.99 6.72 4.54
CA SER A 178 21.96 7.77 4.18
C SER A 178 22.29 7.69 2.69
N GLY A 179 21.79 8.63 1.89
CA GLY A 179 22.06 8.69 0.45
C GLY A 179 21.06 9.56 -0.31
N LYS A 180 21.39 9.93 -1.55
CA LYS A 180 20.55 10.79 -2.39
C LYS A 180 19.18 10.15 -2.71
N GLY A 181 19.17 8.88 -3.12
CA GLY A 181 17.93 8.17 -3.46
C GLY A 181 16.99 7.98 -2.27
N ALA A 182 17.52 7.78 -1.07
CA ALA A 182 16.72 7.67 0.14
C ALA A 182 16.03 9.01 0.47
N ARG A 183 16.76 10.14 0.46
CA ARG A 183 16.16 11.47 0.66
C ARG A 183 15.04 11.77 -0.34
N GLU A 184 15.20 11.35 -1.59
CA GLU A 184 14.17 11.46 -2.62
C GLU A 184 12.95 10.60 -2.29
N ALA A 185 13.14 9.34 -1.88
CA ALA A 185 12.05 8.46 -1.44
C ALA A 185 11.32 8.98 -0.19
N GLN A 186 12.04 9.53 0.80
CA GLN A 186 11.44 10.21 1.95
C GLN A 186 10.58 11.39 1.51
N THR A 187 11.12 12.23 0.64
CA THR A 187 10.40 13.40 0.10
C THR A 187 9.14 12.94 -0.61
N LEU A 188 9.20 11.86 -1.39
CA LEU A 188 8.04 11.29 -2.08
C LEU A 188 6.99 10.74 -1.11
N MET A 189 7.38 9.98 -0.09
CA MET A 189 6.44 9.52 0.95
C MET A 189 5.77 10.70 1.67
N GLN A 190 6.54 11.73 2.01
CA GLN A 190 6.00 12.96 2.61
C GLN A 190 5.00 13.65 1.68
N ARG A 191 5.22 13.67 0.36
CA ARG A 191 4.25 14.21 -0.61
C ARG A 191 2.91 13.47 -0.58
N PHE A 192 2.90 12.15 -0.43
CA PHE A 192 1.63 11.41 -0.31
C PHE A 192 0.89 11.73 1.00
N LEU A 193 1.61 11.96 2.09
CA LEU A 193 1.02 12.28 3.40
C LEU A 193 0.61 13.76 3.51
N LEU A 194 1.48 14.68 3.14
CA LEU A 194 1.27 16.12 3.32
C LEU A 194 0.61 16.79 2.11
N GLY A 195 0.50 16.08 0.98
CA GLY A 195 0.21 16.66 -0.32
C GLY A 195 1.43 17.35 -0.90
N PHE A 196 1.29 17.82 -2.14
CA PHE A 196 2.30 18.62 -2.82
C PHE A 196 1.63 19.60 -3.80
N ALA A 197 1.36 20.81 -3.31
CA ALA A 197 0.57 21.81 -4.01
C ALA A 197 1.17 22.23 -5.36
N GLU A 198 2.50 22.26 -5.47
CA GLU A 198 3.24 22.62 -6.70
C GLU A 198 2.85 21.76 -7.92
N VAL A 199 2.43 20.51 -7.67
CA VAL A 199 2.01 19.56 -8.72
C VAL A 199 0.54 19.16 -8.59
N GLY A 200 -0.22 19.87 -7.75
CA GLY A 200 -1.65 19.59 -7.50
C GLY A 200 -1.92 18.25 -6.78
N LEU A 201 -0.92 17.67 -6.12
CA LEU A 201 -1.10 16.45 -5.31
C LEU A 201 -1.80 16.80 -4.00
N ILE A 202 -2.94 16.16 -3.72
CA ILE A 202 -3.60 16.28 -2.42
C ILE A 202 -3.05 15.29 -1.41
N LYS A 203 -3.34 15.49 -0.13
CA LYS A 203 -3.09 14.50 0.92
C LYS A 203 -3.87 13.22 0.60
N MET A 204 -3.19 12.08 0.63
CA MET A 204 -3.86 10.80 0.38
C MET A 204 -4.84 10.48 1.53
N PRO A 205 -6.13 10.23 1.22
CA PRO A 205 -7.15 9.98 2.23
C PRO A 205 -6.89 8.75 3.10
N LEU A 206 -6.30 7.70 2.51
CA LEU A 206 -6.12 6.42 3.17
C LEU A 206 -4.76 5.80 2.80
N VAL A 207 -3.88 5.69 3.78
CA VAL A 207 -2.51 5.19 3.61
C VAL A 207 -2.24 4.01 4.54
N ILE A 208 -1.58 2.96 4.03
CA ILE A 208 -1.01 1.88 4.84
C ILE A 208 0.51 1.90 4.69
N GLY A 209 1.23 2.18 5.77
CA GLY A 209 2.68 2.00 5.81
C GLY A 209 3.03 0.60 6.26
N VAL A 210 3.72 -0.16 5.41
CA VAL A 210 4.20 -1.52 5.69
C VAL A 210 5.69 -1.45 6.02
N SER A 211 6.08 -1.93 7.21
CA SER A 211 7.47 -1.78 7.66
C SER A 211 7.91 -2.86 8.66
N ALA A 212 9.20 -3.20 8.64
CA ALA A 212 9.82 -3.96 9.74
C ALA A 212 10.11 -3.10 10.98
N THR A 213 10.28 -1.79 10.79
CA THR A 213 10.60 -0.85 11.87
C THR A 213 9.53 0.24 11.94
N PRO A 214 8.55 0.13 12.87
CA PRO A 214 7.42 1.06 12.92
C PRO A 214 7.82 2.49 13.27
N LYS A 215 8.86 2.66 14.11
CA LYS A 215 9.30 3.98 14.61
C LYS A 215 9.47 4.99 13.48
N ARG A 216 10.16 4.62 12.42
CA ARG A 216 10.49 5.51 11.30
C ARG A 216 9.27 6.02 10.53
N PHE A 217 8.25 5.17 10.35
CA PHE A 217 7.02 5.60 9.70
C PHE A 217 6.17 6.45 10.65
N MET A 218 6.20 6.16 11.96
CA MET A 218 5.55 7.01 12.96
C MET A 218 6.17 8.41 13.03
N ASP A 219 7.50 8.51 12.93
CA ASP A 219 8.21 9.80 12.91
C ASP A 219 7.77 10.66 11.69
N LEU A 220 7.50 10.05 10.54
CA LEU A 220 6.94 10.75 9.37
C LEU A 220 5.49 11.19 9.59
N LEU A 221 4.71 10.39 10.32
CA LEU A 221 3.30 10.69 10.61
C LEU A 221 3.13 11.70 11.75
N GLU A 222 4.13 11.90 12.61
CA GLU A 222 4.07 12.89 13.71
C GLU A 222 3.78 14.30 13.21
N HIS A 223 4.23 14.62 12.00
CA HIS A 223 3.99 15.91 11.35
C HIS A 223 2.89 15.85 10.29
N ALA A 224 2.22 14.71 10.13
CA ALA A 224 1.13 14.55 9.18
C ALA A 224 -0.22 14.74 9.89
N PRO A 225 -1.24 15.28 9.20
CA PRO A 225 -2.58 15.46 9.77
C PRO A 225 -3.39 14.16 9.86
N HIS A 226 -2.75 13.00 9.64
CA HIS A 226 -3.42 11.71 9.57
C HIS A 226 -3.82 11.20 10.94
N THR A 227 -5.05 10.69 11.06
CA THR A 227 -5.42 9.86 12.21
C THR A 227 -4.74 8.50 12.09
N ILE A 228 -3.97 8.12 13.12
CA ILE A 228 -3.09 6.96 13.07
C ILE A 228 -3.74 5.74 13.74
N HIS A 229 -3.77 4.63 13.02
CA HIS A 229 -4.19 3.31 13.48
C HIS A 229 -3.00 2.36 13.48
N ARG A 230 -2.80 1.56 14.53
CA ARG A 230 -1.62 0.69 14.65
C ARG A 230 -2.01 -0.78 14.58
N VAL A 231 -1.29 -1.53 13.76
CA VAL A 231 -1.36 -2.99 13.68
C VAL A 231 0.06 -3.56 13.70
N ALA A 232 0.31 -4.50 14.61
CA ALA A 232 1.58 -5.18 14.73
C ALA A 232 1.38 -6.68 14.64
N MET A 233 2.02 -7.32 13.67
CA MET A 233 2.07 -8.77 13.56
C MET A 233 3.27 -9.26 14.37
N ARG A 234 2.97 -9.97 15.46
CA ARG A 234 3.97 -10.59 16.33
C ARG A 234 3.97 -12.09 16.06
N PRO A 235 5.02 -12.64 15.43
CA PRO A 235 5.20 -14.08 15.41
C PRO A 235 5.21 -14.59 16.85
N ALA A 236 4.60 -15.74 17.11
CA ALA A 236 4.72 -16.38 18.41
C ALA A 236 6.22 -16.50 18.76
N ALA A 237 6.60 -16.09 19.97
CA ALA A 237 7.97 -16.20 20.44
C ALA A 237 8.40 -17.66 20.28
N ARG A 238 9.40 -17.93 19.42
CA ARG A 238 10.07 -19.22 19.44
C ARG A 238 10.79 -19.32 20.78
N PHE A 239 10.19 -19.98 21.76
CA PHE A 239 10.94 -20.58 22.85
C PHE A 239 11.76 -21.73 22.25
N GLY A 240 13.08 -21.57 22.13
CA GLY A 240 14.01 -22.65 21.76
C GLY A 240 15.32 -22.15 21.10
N PRO A 241 16.50 -22.69 21.48
CA PRO A 241 17.80 -22.06 21.24
C PRO A 241 18.27 -22.18 19.79
N CYS A 242 19.26 -21.33 19.46
CA CYS A 242 20.01 -21.32 18.20
C CYS A 242 20.23 -22.72 17.60
N PHE A 243 19.80 -22.90 16.35
CA PHE A 243 20.38 -23.92 15.48
C PHE A 243 21.56 -23.28 14.73
N PRO A 244 22.77 -23.88 14.76
CA PRO A 244 23.88 -23.45 13.93
C PRO A 244 23.60 -23.87 12.48
N ILE A 245 23.84 -22.96 11.55
CA ILE A 245 23.87 -23.25 10.12
C ILE A 245 25.27 -23.82 9.85
N CYS A 246 25.32 -25.04 9.28
CA CYS A 246 26.53 -25.65 8.73
C CYS A 246 27.13 -24.84 7.58
#